data_AF-A0A9E6ZYG2-F1
#
_entry.id   AF-A0A9E6ZYG2-F1
#
_cell.length_a   1.000
_cell.length_b   1.000
_cell.length_c   1.000
_cell.angle_alpha   90.00
_cell.angle_beta   90.00
_cell.angle_gamma   90.00
#
_symmetry.space_group_name_H-M   'P 1'
#
loop_
_entity.id
_entity.type
_entity.pdbx_description
1 polymer ?
#
loop_
_entity_poly.entity_id
_entity_poly.type
_entity_poly.pdbx_seq_one_letter_code
_entity_poly.pdbx_strand_id
1 'polypeptide(L)'
;MTKSAAAPRQAAKVVQLRKGTTLEMVKLCCADAATATLISERFGLAVVDGDGIRELHHRLIVETADSLDEGLGERAMQIHLQRIVGAYVGSAHGAGQFYSRAVTEARDATAKAANDTRDEDLDGPVGFDSAAQRKREFAADMALQSYALRMAAEGAVTAYEHVVGERWKPFERPVENPGQSVDRKAAELQMAAFG
;
A
#
# COMPACT_ATOMS: atom_id res chain seq x y z
N MET A 1 33.64 -42.65 29.18
CA MET A 1 32.34 -42.07 28.80
C MET A 1 32.26 -40.74 29.54
N THR A 2 32.04 -39.57 28.95
CA THR A 2 31.05 -39.17 27.92
C THR A 2 31.60 -38.01 27.07
N LYS A 3 31.37 -38.10 25.76
CA LYS A 3 31.75 -37.10 24.75
C LYS A 3 30.59 -36.09 24.64
N SER A 4 30.81 -34.81 24.96
CA SER A 4 29.78 -33.79 24.77
C SER A 4 29.42 -33.67 23.28
N ALA A 5 28.17 -33.98 22.95
CA ALA A 5 27.63 -33.83 21.61
C ALA A 5 27.47 -32.35 21.27
N ALA A 6 28.00 -31.93 20.13
CA ALA A 6 27.79 -30.58 19.60
C ALA A 6 26.31 -30.38 19.26
N ALA A 7 25.74 -29.25 19.71
CA ALA A 7 24.36 -28.88 19.42
C ALA A 7 24.13 -28.71 17.91
N PRO A 8 22.98 -29.13 17.37
CA PRO A 8 22.68 -28.99 15.94
C PRO A 8 22.61 -27.51 15.55
N ARG A 9 23.36 -27.12 14.52
CA ARG A 9 23.25 -25.79 13.88
C ARG A 9 21.82 -25.63 13.36
N GLN A 10 21.08 -24.66 13.90
CA GLN A 10 19.79 -24.26 13.35
C GLN A 10 19.97 -23.86 11.89
N ALA A 11 19.23 -24.53 11.00
CA ALA A 11 19.17 -24.13 9.60
C ALA A 11 18.64 -22.69 9.52
N ALA A 12 19.39 -21.82 8.82
CA ALA A 12 18.96 -20.45 8.58
C ALA A 12 17.55 -20.47 7.95
N LYS A 13 16.59 -19.80 8.58
CA LYS A 13 15.26 -19.62 8.00
C LYS A 13 15.44 -18.94 6.64
N VAL A 14 15.06 -19.64 5.57
CA VAL A 14 14.93 -19.04 4.24
C VAL A 14 13.81 -18.01 4.35
N VAL A 15 14.19 -16.75 4.54
CA VAL A 15 13.26 -15.62 4.47
C VAL A 15 12.85 -15.54 3.00
N GLN A 16 11.62 -15.95 2.70
CA GLN A 16 11.06 -15.68 1.37
C GLN A 16 11.13 -14.17 1.15
N LEU A 17 11.92 -13.76 0.14
CA LEU A 17 11.87 -12.42 -0.40
C LEU A 17 10.45 -12.20 -0.91
N ARG A 18 9.60 -11.59 -0.07
CA ARG A 18 8.32 -11.07 -0.54
C ARG A 18 8.67 -10.01 -1.57
N LYS A 19 8.36 -10.27 -2.85
CA LYS A 19 8.38 -9.25 -3.89
C LYS A 19 7.61 -8.04 -3.35
N GLY A 20 8.23 -6.86 -3.38
CA GLY A 20 7.61 -5.67 -2.84
C GLY A 20 6.35 -5.28 -3.63
N THR A 21 5.37 -4.72 -2.94
CA THR A 21 4.12 -4.24 -3.54
C THR A 21 4.40 -3.14 -4.56
N THR A 22 3.97 -3.30 -5.81
CA THR A 22 4.14 -2.29 -6.86
C THR A 22 2.89 -1.45 -7.10
N LEU A 23 3.05 -0.31 -7.78
CA LEU A 23 1.91 0.51 -8.21
C LEU A 23 1.02 -0.22 -9.22
N GLU A 24 1.57 -1.09 -10.06
CA GLU A 24 0.80 -1.92 -11.00
C GLU A 24 -0.13 -2.88 -10.24
N MET A 25 0.33 -3.45 -9.12
CA MET A 25 -0.53 -4.28 -8.26
C MET A 25 -1.70 -3.47 -7.70
N VAL A 26 -1.47 -2.21 -7.29
CA VAL A 26 -2.53 -1.29 -6.85
C VAL A 26 -3.56 -1.05 -7.96
N LYS A 27 -3.09 -0.76 -9.17
CA LYS A 27 -3.96 -0.48 -10.34
C LYS A 27 -4.82 -1.69 -10.75
N LEU A 28 -4.33 -2.91 -10.49
CA LEU A 28 -5.07 -4.15 -10.76
C LEU A 28 -6.17 -4.44 -9.74
N CYS A 29 -5.97 -4.08 -8.46
CA CYS A 29 -6.91 -4.45 -7.40
C CYS A 29 -7.83 -3.31 -6.92
N CYS A 30 -7.46 -2.05 -7.10
CA CYS A 30 -8.29 -0.91 -6.72
C CYS A 30 -9.26 -0.52 -7.84
N ALA A 31 -10.39 0.09 -7.48
CA ALA A 31 -11.26 0.74 -8.45
C ALA A 31 -10.50 1.84 -9.23
N ASP A 32 -10.85 2.03 -10.49
CA ASP A 32 -10.40 3.16 -11.30
C ASP A 32 -11.44 4.30 -11.30
N ALA A 33 -11.12 5.43 -11.93
CA ALA A 33 -11.98 6.61 -11.94
C ALA A 33 -13.36 6.33 -12.55
N ALA A 34 -13.42 5.53 -13.63
CA ALA A 34 -14.66 5.17 -14.28
C ALA A 34 -15.53 4.29 -13.38
N THR A 35 -14.93 3.30 -12.73
CA THR A 35 -15.61 2.41 -11.78
C THR A 35 -16.10 3.19 -10.56
N ALA A 36 -15.27 4.07 -9.99
CA ALA A 36 -15.64 4.89 -8.84
C ALA A 36 -16.82 5.81 -9.17
N THR A 37 -16.80 6.48 -10.33
CA THR A 37 -17.90 7.34 -10.80
C THR A 37 -19.19 6.55 -10.94
N LEU A 38 -19.14 5.39 -11.62
CA LEU A 38 -20.30 4.54 -11.82
C LEU A 38 -20.86 4.05 -10.48
N ILE A 39 -20.01 3.69 -9.52
CA ILE A 39 -20.43 3.25 -8.18
C ILE A 39 -21.11 4.41 -7.44
N SER A 40 -20.53 5.61 -7.45
CA SER A 40 -21.15 6.80 -6.85
C SER A 40 -22.54 7.05 -7.42
N GLU A 41 -22.70 6.99 -8.74
CA GLU A 41 -24.00 7.16 -9.40
C GLU A 41 -25.00 6.07 -9.01
N ARG A 42 -24.59 4.79 -9.01
CA ARG A 42 -25.50 3.65 -8.80
C ARG A 42 -25.93 3.48 -7.35
N PHE A 43 -25.07 3.86 -6.40
CA PHE A 43 -25.32 3.72 -4.98
C PHE A 43 -25.67 5.06 -4.29
N GLY A 44 -25.72 6.16 -5.05
CA GLY A 44 -26.01 7.49 -4.49
C GLY A 44 -24.93 7.99 -3.54
N LEU A 45 -23.68 7.59 -3.75
CA LEU A 45 -22.54 7.98 -2.92
C LEU A 45 -21.88 9.26 -3.48
N ALA A 46 -21.10 9.95 -2.65
CA ALA A 46 -20.35 11.11 -3.07
C ALA A 46 -19.33 10.75 -4.17
N VAL A 47 -19.12 11.65 -5.12
CA VAL A 47 -18.07 11.53 -6.13
C VAL A 47 -16.73 11.91 -5.49
N VAL A 48 -15.74 11.03 -5.64
CA VAL A 48 -14.38 11.25 -5.12
C VAL A 48 -13.58 12.09 -6.12
N ASP A 49 -13.07 13.24 -5.68
CA ASP A 49 -12.12 14.05 -6.46
C ASP A 49 -10.73 13.39 -6.48
N GLY A 50 -10.57 12.42 -7.37
CA GLY A 50 -9.33 11.66 -7.49
C GLY A 50 -8.15 12.51 -7.97
N ASP A 51 -8.38 13.44 -8.88
CA ASP A 51 -7.32 14.31 -9.40
C ASP A 51 -6.82 15.27 -8.33
N GLY A 52 -7.73 15.87 -7.54
CA GLY A 52 -7.37 16.70 -6.39
C GLY A 52 -6.58 15.93 -5.33
N ILE A 53 -6.97 14.68 -5.01
CA ILE A 53 -6.23 13.82 -4.08
C ILE A 53 -4.81 13.55 -4.61
N ARG A 54 -4.68 13.18 -5.89
CA ARG A 54 -3.39 12.87 -6.51
C ARG A 54 -2.47 14.07 -6.50
N GLU A 55 -2.97 15.24 -6.90
CA GLU A 55 -2.22 16.48 -6.94
C GLU A 55 -1.78 16.92 -5.53
N LEU A 56 -2.66 16.84 -4.54
CA LEU A 56 -2.33 17.18 -3.16
C LEU A 56 -1.21 16.30 -2.59
N HIS A 57 -1.26 14.99 -2.84
CA HIS A 57 -0.23 14.05 -2.37
C HIS A 57 1.09 14.23 -3.11
N HIS A 58 1.05 14.58 -4.40
CA HIS A 58 2.25 14.95 -5.13
C HIS A 58 2.91 16.18 -4.47
N ARG A 59 2.15 17.26 -4.32
CA ARG A 59 2.64 18.52 -3.73
C ARG A 59 3.18 18.34 -2.31
N LEU A 60 2.45 17.61 -1.46
CA LEU A 60 2.86 17.32 -0.08
C LEU A 60 4.28 16.71 -0.03
N ILE A 61 4.55 15.72 -0.89
CA ILE A 61 5.85 15.05 -0.87
C ILE A 61 6.95 15.95 -1.42
N VAL A 62 6.68 16.71 -2.49
CA VAL A 62 7.67 17.65 -3.05
C VAL A 62 8.03 18.73 -2.03
N GLU A 63 7.04 19.43 -1.48
CA GLU A 63 7.29 20.53 -0.53
C GLU A 63 7.99 20.06 0.75
N THR A 64 7.64 18.87 1.25
CA THR A 64 8.33 18.30 2.42
C THR A 64 9.74 17.84 2.09
N ALA A 65 10.00 17.34 0.88
CA ALA A 65 11.35 17.01 0.44
C ALA A 65 12.23 18.26 0.29
N ASP A 66 11.70 19.35 -0.30
CA ASP A 66 12.43 20.62 -0.43
C ASP A 66 12.87 21.15 0.94
N SER A 67 12.02 21.02 1.97
CA SER A 67 12.36 21.43 3.33
C SER A 67 13.47 20.61 3.99
N LEU A 68 13.76 19.42 3.45
CA LEU A 68 14.78 18.49 3.96
C LEU A 68 16.10 18.58 3.17
N ASP A 69 16.15 19.31 2.06
CA ASP A 69 17.26 19.30 1.09
C ASP A 69 18.58 19.83 1.69
N GLU A 70 18.51 20.86 2.55
CA GLU A 70 19.69 21.37 3.27
C GLU A 70 20.27 20.36 4.27
N GLY A 71 19.43 19.44 4.78
CA GLY A 71 19.78 18.53 5.86
C GLY A 71 20.06 17.09 5.42
N LEU A 72 19.66 16.70 4.21
CA LEU A 72 19.80 15.34 3.70
C LEU A 72 20.58 15.34 2.38
N GLY A 73 21.67 14.56 2.34
CA GLY A 73 22.29 14.22 1.06
C GLY A 73 21.35 13.37 0.18
N GLU A 74 21.55 13.41 -1.13
CA GLU A 74 20.72 12.73 -2.15
C GLU A 74 20.35 11.28 -1.79
N ARG A 75 21.34 10.49 -1.36
CA ARG A 75 21.11 9.07 -1.00
C ARG A 75 20.21 8.91 0.22
N ALA A 76 20.33 9.80 1.21
CA ALA A 76 19.48 9.79 2.40
C ALA A 76 18.05 10.21 2.03
N MET A 77 17.89 11.23 1.18
CA MET A 77 16.61 11.64 0.61
C MET A 77 15.93 10.48 -0.12
N GLN A 78 16.65 9.80 -1.01
CA GLN A 78 16.15 8.65 -1.75
C GLN A 78 15.65 7.54 -0.81
N ILE A 79 16.45 7.14 0.18
CA ILE A 79 16.07 6.09 1.15
C ILE A 79 14.85 6.52 1.99
N HIS A 80 14.78 7.79 2.38
CA HIS A 80 13.67 8.35 3.13
C HIS A 80 12.36 8.29 2.32
N LEU A 81 12.36 8.86 1.10
CA LEU A 81 11.19 8.89 0.23
C LEU A 81 10.79 7.49 -0.25
N GLN A 82 11.76 6.59 -0.45
CA GLN A 82 11.50 5.19 -0.79
C GLN A 82 10.58 4.51 0.22
N ARG A 83 10.74 4.81 1.52
CA ARG A 83 9.93 4.27 2.61
C ARG A 83 8.55 4.93 2.66
N ILE A 84 8.49 6.25 2.54
CA ILE A 84 7.22 7.01 2.57
C ILE A 84 6.31 6.59 1.42
N VAL A 85 6.84 6.61 0.19
CA VAL A 85 6.08 6.25 -1.02
C VAL A 85 5.69 4.77 -0.97
N GLY A 86 6.58 3.91 -0.46
CA GLY A 86 6.25 2.50 -0.22
C GLY A 86 5.09 2.28 0.73
N ALA A 87 4.91 3.13 1.75
CA ALA A 87 3.77 3.08 2.65
C ALA A 87 2.45 3.44 1.95
N TYR A 88 2.44 4.46 1.09
CA TYR A 88 1.27 4.80 0.28
C TYR A 88 0.87 3.66 -0.67
N VAL A 89 1.84 3.12 -1.42
CA VAL A 89 1.60 1.99 -2.34
C VAL A 89 1.14 0.75 -1.59
N GLY A 90 1.74 0.44 -0.45
CA GLY A 90 1.35 -0.68 0.41
C GLY A 90 -0.08 -0.54 0.96
N SER A 91 -0.43 0.66 1.43
CA SER A 91 -1.77 0.98 1.93
C SER A 91 -2.83 0.84 0.83
N ALA A 92 -2.59 1.45 -0.33
CA ALA A 92 -3.50 1.37 -1.47
C ALA A 92 -3.71 -0.08 -1.94
N HIS A 93 -2.63 -0.87 -2.03
CA HIS A 93 -2.76 -2.28 -2.38
C HIS A 93 -3.57 -3.07 -1.35
N GLY A 94 -3.35 -2.81 -0.05
CA GLY A 94 -4.15 -3.41 1.02
C GLY A 94 -5.64 -3.09 0.87
N ALA A 95 -5.97 -1.83 0.60
CA ALA A 95 -7.35 -1.40 0.36
C ALA A 95 -7.97 -2.05 -0.88
N GLY A 96 -7.23 -2.14 -2.00
CA GLY A 96 -7.70 -2.82 -3.21
C GLY A 96 -7.89 -4.33 -3.02
N GLN A 97 -7.04 -4.98 -2.23
CA GLN A 97 -7.24 -6.40 -1.86
C GLN A 97 -8.51 -6.58 -1.02
N PHE A 98 -8.78 -5.65 -0.10
CA PHE A 98 -10.00 -5.68 0.71
C PHE A 98 -11.25 -5.43 -0.14
N TYR A 99 -11.21 -4.44 -1.03
CA TYR A 99 -12.26 -4.17 -2.00
C TYR A 99 -12.54 -5.40 -2.89
N SER A 100 -11.51 -6.02 -3.45
CA SER A 100 -11.65 -7.24 -4.29
C SER A 100 -12.38 -8.37 -3.55
N ARG A 101 -12.10 -8.55 -2.25
CA ARG A 101 -12.81 -9.52 -1.40
C ARG A 101 -14.25 -9.13 -1.16
N ALA A 102 -14.52 -7.86 -0.83
CA ALA A 102 -15.87 -7.35 -0.62
C ALA A 102 -16.74 -7.52 -1.87
N VAL A 103 -16.20 -7.29 -3.08
CA VAL A 103 -16.91 -7.54 -4.35
C VAL A 103 -17.25 -9.01 -4.51
N THR A 104 -16.32 -9.90 -4.18
CA THR A 104 -16.55 -11.36 -4.25
C THR A 104 -17.67 -11.77 -3.30
N GLU A 105 -17.61 -11.34 -2.04
CA GLU A 105 -18.65 -11.62 -1.05
C GLU A 105 -20.02 -11.07 -1.48
N ALA A 106 -20.07 -9.87 -2.05
CA ALA A 106 -21.31 -9.26 -2.54
C ALA A 106 -21.91 -10.05 -3.72
N ARG A 107 -21.06 -10.54 -4.63
CA ARG A 107 -21.48 -11.41 -5.75
C ARG A 107 -22.02 -12.74 -5.25
N ASP A 108 -21.30 -13.38 -4.33
CA ASP A 108 -21.72 -14.66 -3.74
C ASP A 108 -23.04 -14.53 -2.98
N ALA A 109 -23.21 -13.46 -2.20
CA ALA A 109 -24.46 -13.20 -1.49
C ALA A 109 -25.63 -12.92 -2.47
N THR A 110 -25.37 -12.19 -3.55
CA THR A 110 -26.37 -11.91 -4.59
C THR A 110 -26.77 -13.18 -5.33
N ALA A 111 -25.82 -14.06 -5.66
CA ALA A 111 -26.10 -15.33 -6.33
C ALA A 111 -26.90 -16.28 -5.44
N LYS A 112 -26.62 -16.31 -4.13
CA LYS A 112 -27.37 -17.11 -3.15
C LYS A 112 -28.81 -16.63 -3.03
N ALA A 113 -29.03 -15.33 -2.89
CA ALA A 113 -30.37 -14.73 -2.75
C ALA A 113 -31.27 -14.92 -3.98
N ALA A 114 -30.71 -15.25 -5.14
CA ALA A 114 -31.47 -15.54 -6.35
C ALA A 114 -31.99 -17.00 -6.43
N ASN A 115 -31.75 -17.82 -5.40
CA ASN A 115 -32.15 -19.22 -5.37
C ASN A 115 -33.38 -19.43 -4.48
N ASP A 116 -34.57 -19.48 -5.09
CA ASP A 116 -35.90 -19.56 -4.44
C ASP A 116 -36.16 -20.82 -3.59
N THR A 117 -35.18 -21.70 -3.41
CA THR A 117 -35.33 -23.02 -2.76
C THR A 117 -34.78 -23.12 -1.34
N ARG A 118 -34.28 -22.03 -0.76
CA ARG A 118 -33.65 -22.05 0.58
C ARG A 118 -34.44 -21.21 1.58
N ASP A 119 -34.93 -21.86 2.64
CA ASP A 119 -35.62 -21.21 3.78
C ASP A 119 -34.77 -20.16 4.52
N GLU A 120 -33.44 -20.18 4.33
CA GLU A 120 -32.51 -19.19 4.90
C GLU A 120 -32.54 -17.83 4.16
N ASP A 121 -33.19 -17.76 2.99
CA ASP A 121 -33.30 -16.58 2.14
C ASP A 121 -34.62 -15.81 2.37
N LEU A 122 -35.27 -16.02 3.52
CA LEU A 122 -36.36 -15.14 3.98
C LEU A 122 -35.85 -13.70 4.00
N ASP A 123 -36.46 -12.85 3.17
CA ASP A 123 -36.19 -11.42 3.17
C ASP A 123 -36.22 -10.88 4.61
N GLY A 124 -35.35 -9.90 4.88
CA GLY A 124 -35.45 -9.13 6.12
C GLY A 124 -36.87 -8.56 6.28
N PRO A 125 -37.23 -8.07 7.48
CA PRO A 125 -38.55 -7.48 7.70
C PRO A 125 -38.88 -6.51 6.56
N VAL A 126 -40.07 -6.65 5.97
CA VAL A 126 -40.49 -5.91 4.77
C VAL A 126 -40.20 -4.42 4.97
N GLY A 127 -39.38 -3.83 4.08
CA GLY A 127 -38.94 -2.43 4.16
C GLY A 127 -37.51 -2.21 4.66
N PHE A 128 -36.74 -3.26 4.97
CA PHE A 128 -35.31 -3.19 5.31
C PHE A 128 -34.44 -3.88 4.25
N ASP A 129 -33.18 -3.43 4.11
CA ASP A 129 -32.24 -4.01 3.14
C ASP A 129 -32.01 -5.50 3.38
N SER A 130 -31.90 -6.28 2.30
CA SER A 130 -31.50 -7.68 2.39
C SER A 130 -30.02 -7.80 2.78
N ALA A 131 -29.61 -8.96 3.31
CA ALA A 131 -28.20 -9.20 3.62
C ALA A 131 -27.30 -9.07 2.37
N ALA A 132 -27.81 -9.46 1.20
CA ALA A 132 -27.13 -9.28 -0.07
C ALA A 132 -27.00 -7.81 -0.47
N GLN A 133 -28.04 -6.99 -0.22
CA GLN A 133 -28.00 -5.55 -0.48
C GLN A 133 -26.94 -4.85 0.37
N ARG A 134 -26.91 -5.09 1.69
CA ARG A 134 -25.88 -4.53 2.58
C ARG A 134 -24.46 -4.89 2.17
N LYS A 135 -24.25 -6.10 1.64
CA LYS A 135 -22.94 -6.53 1.13
C LYS A 135 -22.54 -5.77 -0.14
N ARG A 136 -23.49 -5.44 -1.02
CA ARG A 136 -23.24 -4.60 -2.20
C ARG A 136 -22.89 -3.17 -1.82
N GLU A 137 -23.63 -2.57 -0.88
CA GLU A 137 -23.36 -1.23 -0.35
C GLU A 137 -21.98 -1.17 0.31
N PHE A 138 -21.64 -2.16 1.14
CA PHE A 138 -20.31 -2.24 1.72
C PHE A 138 -19.21 -2.34 0.67
N ALA A 139 -19.40 -3.14 -0.39
CA ALA A 139 -18.44 -3.23 -1.49
C ALA A 139 -18.31 -1.92 -2.27
N ALA A 140 -19.40 -1.15 -2.41
CA ALA A 140 -19.42 0.17 -3.02
C ALA A 140 -18.58 1.17 -2.21
N ASP A 141 -18.75 1.21 -0.88
CA ASP A 141 -17.93 2.05 0.00
C ASP A 141 -16.44 1.68 -0.11
N MET A 142 -16.13 0.37 -0.11
CA MET A 142 -14.75 -0.09 -0.24
C MET A 142 -14.14 0.26 -1.59
N ALA A 143 -14.94 0.31 -2.66
CA ALA A 143 -14.47 0.76 -3.96
C ALA A 143 -13.98 2.20 -3.90
N LEU A 144 -14.77 3.12 -3.32
CA LEU A 144 -14.41 4.54 -3.21
C LEU A 144 -13.17 4.74 -2.32
N GLN A 145 -13.07 4.02 -1.20
CA GLN A 145 -11.88 4.06 -0.35
C GLN A 145 -10.62 3.55 -1.07
N SER A 146 -10.74 2.44 -1.81
CA SER A 146 -9.62 1.89 -2.59
C SER A 146 -9.17 2.85 -3.71
N TYR A 147 -10.12 3.52 -4.37
CA TYR A 147 -9.86 4.51 -5.41
C TYR A 147 -9.13 5.73 -4.84
N ALA A 148 -9.62 6.30 -3.74
CA ALA A 148 -8.96 7.44 -3.09
C ALA A 148 -7.50 7.13 -2.70
N LEU A 149 -7.25 5.95 -2.11
CA LEU A 149 -5.90 5.53 -1.73
C LEU A 149 -5.01 5.23 -2.95
N ARG A 150 -5.58 4.70 -4.04
CA ARG A 150 -4.87 4.59 -5.33
C ARG A 150 -4.41 5.95 -5.82
N MET A 151 -5.27 6.97 -5.81
CA MET A 151 -4.90 8.31 -6.27
C MET A 151 -3.80 8.93 -5.40
N ALA A 152 -3.87 8.75 -4.08
CA ALA A 152 -2.81 9.15 -3.17
C ALA A 152 -1.47 8.44 -3.50
N ALA A 153 -1.49 7.14 -3.76
CA ALA A 153 -0.31 6.38 -4.14
C ALA A 153 0.27 6.78 -5.50
N GLU A 154 -0.57 7.07 -6.50
CA GLU A 154 -0.14 7.58 -7.80
C GLU A 154 0.52 8.96 -7.67
N GLY A 155 -0.03 9.84 -6.83
CA GLY A 155 0.54 11.16 -6.53
C GLY A 155 1.91 11.03 -5.86
N ALA A 156 1.99 10.15 -4.86
CA ALA A 156 3.23 9.90 -4.13
C ALA A 156 4.34 9.33 -5.03
N VAL A 157 4.02 8.34 -5.87
CA VAL A 157 4.99 7.77 -6.83
C VAL A 157 5.45 8.81 -7.84
N THR A 158 4.55 9.67 -8.32
CA THR A 158 4.90 10.76 -9.24
C THR A 158 5.86 11.75 -8.56
N ALA A 159 5.62 12.10 -7.30
CA ALA A 159 6.49 13.01 -6.55
C ALA A 159 7.87 12.41 -6.26
N TYR A 160 7.95 11.10 -6.01
CA TYR A 160 9.24 10.42 -5.89
C TYR A 160 10.07 10.58 -7.17
N GLU A 161 9.47 10.35 -8.35
CA GLU A 161 10.16 10.52 -9.63
C GLU A 161 10.60 11.97 -9.86
N HIS A 162 9.79 12.94 -9.41
CA HIS A 162 10.16 14.37 -9.44
C HIS A 162 11.40 14.65 -8.58
N VAL A 163 11.38 14.27 -7.30
CA VAL A 163 12.45 14.62 -6.36
C VAL A 163 13.73 13.82 -6.61
N VAL A 164 13.60 12.52 -6.90
CA VAL A 164 14.74 11.60 -7.02
C VAL A 164 15.26 11.52 -8.46
N GLY A 165 14.44 11.86 -9.46
CA GLY A 165 14.78 11.71 -10.88
C GLY A 165 14.69 10.27 -11.41
N GLU A 166 14.26 9.32 -10.57
CA GLU A 166 14.12 7.91 -10.94
C GLU A 166 12.69 7.42 -10.65
N ARG A 167 12.17 6.55 -11.52
CA ARG A 167 10.89 5.88 -11.26
C ARG A 167 10.97 5.07 -9.98
N TRP A 168 10.00 5.29 -9.10
CA TRP A 168 9.87 4.52 -7.87
C TRP A 168 9.69 3.03 -8.17
N LYS A 169 10.42 2.19 -7.44
CA LYS A 169 10.28 0.73 -7.44
C LYS A 169 10.24 0.25 -5.99
N PRO A 170 9.59 -0.88 -5.69
CA PRO A 170 9.62 -1.40 -4.33
C PRO A 170 11.05 -1.70 -3.89
N PHE A 171 11.36 -1.39 -2.64
CA PHE A 171 12.70 -1.62 -2.10
C PHE A 171 13.03 -3.12 -2.05
N GLU A 172 14.13 -3.50 -2.68
CA GLU A 172 14.75 -4.82 -2.55
C GLU A 172 16.01 -4.66 -1.70
N ARG A 173 16.12 -5.42 -0.59
CA ARG A 173 17.22 -5.27 0.36
C ARG A 173 18.53 -5.74 -0.29
N PRO A 174 19.53 -4.85 -0.48
CA PRO A 174 20.84 -5.27 -0.97
C PRO A 174 21.59 -6.07 0.11
N VAL A 175 22.46 -6.99 -0.31
CA VAL A 175 23.29 -7.80 0.60
C VAL A 175 24.34 -6.89 1.26
N GLU A 176 24.24 -6.75 2.60
CA GLU A 176 25.15 -5.98 3.45
C GLU A 176 26.52 -6.67 3.51
N ASN A 177 27.53 -6.25 2.73
CA ASN A 177 28.95 -6.32 3.12
C ASN A 177 29.91 -5.69 2.08
N PRO A 178 30.10 -4.37 2.10
CA PRO A 178 31.31 -3.73 1.60
C PRO A 178 32.26 -3.49 2.80
N GLY A 179 33.37 -4.23 2.87
CA GLY A 179 34.33 -4.17 3.99
C GLY A 179 34.91 -2.78 4.24
N GLN A 180 35.12 -2.44 5.52
CA GLN A 180 35.67 -1.16 5.96
C GLN A 180 37.20 -1.14 5.88
N SER A 181 37.78 -0.05 5.36
CA SER A 181 39.22 0.21 5.46
C SER A 181 39.52 1.66 5.88
N VAL A 182 40.46 1.73 6.83
CA VAL A 182 41.44 2.77 7.19
C VAL A 182 41.05 4.26 7.12
N ASP A 183 40.34 4.78 8.13
CA ASP A 183 40.44 6.22 8.48
C ASP A 183 40.11 6.53 9.95
N ARG A 184 40.98 6.13 10.88
CA ARG A 184 40.70 6.21 12.33
C ARG A 184 40.79 7.63 12.91
N LYS A 185 41.66 8.48 12.36
CA LYS A 185 41.95 9.81 12.93
C LYS A 185 41.01 10.91 12.40
N ALA A 186 40.61 10.83 11.13
CA ALA A 186 39.51 11.66 10.63
C ALA A 186 38.18 11.21 11.25
N ALA A 187 37.98 9.90 11.42
CA ALA A 187 36.82 9.39 12.15
C ALA A 187 36.76 9.91 13.58
N GLU A 188 37.85 9.93 14.35
CA GLU A 188 37.82 10.44 15.74
C GLU A 188 37.38 11.92 15.83
N LEU A 189 37.85 12.78 14.92
CA LEU A 189 37.44 14.19 14.85
C LEU A 189 35.99 14.38 14.38
N GLN A 190 35.54 13.57 13.41
CA GLN A 190 34.15 13.58 12.94
C GLN A 190 33.21 12.98 14.00
N MET A 191 33.65 11.97 14.74
CA MET A 191 32.88 11.35 15.81
C MET A 191 32.67 12.29 17.00
N ALA A 192 33.62 13.19 17.27
CA ALA A 192 33.45 14.24 18.28
C ALA A 192 32.29 15.21 17.97
N ALA A 193 31.82 15.29 16.72
CA ALA A 193 30.65 16.10 16.35
C ALA A 193 29.30 15.45 16.73
N PHE A 194 29.28 14.16 17.11
CA PHE A 194 28.05 13.44 17.47
C PHE A 194 27.73 13.42 18.98
N GLY A 195 28.58 14.03 19.82
CA GLY A 195 28.40 14.08 21.28
C GLY A 195 29.00 12.89 22.02
#